data_AF-A0AAX2IQV9-F1
#
_entry.id   AF-A0AAX2IQV9-F1
#
_cell.length_a   1.000
_cell.length_b   1.000
_cell.length_c   1.000
_cell.angle_alpha   90.00
_cell.angle_beta   90.00
_cell.angle_gamma   90.00
#
_symmetry.space_group_name_H-M   'P 1'
#
loop_
_entity.id
_entity.type
_entity.pdbx_description
1 polymer ?
#
loop_
_entity_poly.entity_id
_entity_poly.type
_entity_poly.pdbx_seq_one_letter_code
_entity_poly.pdbx_strand_id
1 'polypeptide(L)'
;MNAQNKFEIKNVNKVVIPFKLINNLIFIPININGAELTFMLDSGVTENTIFSLEDKEIKLSAMEKMRFSGLGGNRSIEGFKSDLNTGKIGKNFVNDSLMVYIIQDEEFNISSHIGIPVNGF
;
A
#
# COMPACT_ATOMS: atom_id res chain seq x y z
N MET A 1 -0.20 22.02 -10.15
CA MET A 1 0.81 20.99 -10.47
C MET A 1 0.14 19.64 -10.29
N ASN A 2 -0.10 18.92 -11.38
CA ASN A 2 -0.75 17.62 -11.36
C ASN A 2 0.29 16.56 -10.95
N ALA A 3 0.41 16.26 -9.66
CA ALA A 3 1.15 15.08 -9.22
C ALA A 3 0.34 13.86 -9.68
N GLN A 4 0.77 13.20 -10.76
CA GLN A 4 0.17 11.93 -11.17
C GLN A 4 0.59 10.86 -10.17
N ASN A 5 -0.33 10.48 -9.27
CA ASN A 5 -0.18 9.34 -8.37
C ASN A 5 -0.25 8.03 -9.17
N LYS A 6 0.82 7.71 -9.89
CA LYS A 6 0.94 6.51 -10.71
C LYS A 6 2.37 5.98 -10.63
N PHE A 7 2.50 4.67 -10.78
CA PHE A 7 3.81 4.07 -11.00
C PHE A 7 4.26 4.28 -12.45
N GLU A 8 5.52 4.65 -12.62
CA GLU A 8 6.17 4.84 -13.90
C GLU A 8 7.37 3.91 -14.05
N ILE A 9 7.58 3.43 -15.28
CA ILE A 9 8.81 2.71 -15.63
C ILE A 9 9.91 3.75 -15.86
N LYS A 10 10.99 3.66 -15.09
CA LYS A 10 12.15 4.55 -15.18
C LYS A 10 13.36 3.82 -15.76
N ASN A 11 14.08 4.50 -16.67
CA ASN A 11 15.37 4.08 -17.22
C ASN A 11 15.39 2.74 -17.98
N VAL A 12 14.24 2.11 -18.21
CA VAL A 12 14.07 0.86 -18.96
C VAL A 12 12.77 0.88 -19.76
N ASN A 13 12.61 -0.03 -20.72
CA ASN A 13 11.39 -0.15 -21.53
C ASN A 13 10.45 -1.26 -21.06
N LYS A 14 10.88 -2.07 -20.08
CA LYS A 14 10.12 -3.21 -19.56
C LYS A 14 10.50 -3.48 -18.11
N VAL A 15 9.51 -3.80 -17.28
CA VAL A 15 9.69 -4.31 -15.92
C VAL A 15 9.03 -5.68 -15.79
N VAL A 16 9.65 -6.57 -15.03
CA VAL A 16 9.06 -7.85 -14.61
C VAL A 16 8.92 -7.79 -13.10
N ILE A 17 7.70 -7.96 -12.60
CA ILE A 17 7.38 -7.89 -11.16
C ILE A 17 7.17 -9.33 -10.66
N PRO A 18 8.06 -9.88 -9.82
CA PRO A 18 7.79 -11.14 -9.16
C PRO A 18 6.67 -10.95 -8.13
N PHE A 19 5.77 -11.91 -8.05
CA PHE A 19 4.65 -11.90 -7.10
C PHE A 19 4.45 -13.30 -6.50
N LYS A 20 3.77 -13.35 -5.36
CA LYS A 20 3.26 -14.61 -4.79
C LYS A 20 1.80 -14.76 -5.16
N LEU A 21 1.41 -15.96 -5.57
CA LEU A 21 0.01 -16.34 -5.76
C LEU A 21 -0.38 -17.27 -4.62
N ILE A 22 -1.26 -16.82 -3.72
CA ILE A 22 -1.74 -17.59 -2.57
C ILE A 22 -3.25 -17.44 -2.51
N ASN A 23 -3.99 -18.55 -2.46
CA ASN A 23 -5.46 -18.53 -2.45
C ASN A 23 -6.08 -17.65 -3.55
N ASN A 24 -5.49 -17.69 -4.74
CA ASN A 24 -5.87 -16.89 -5.92
C ASN A 24 -5.70 -15.36 -5.76
N LEU A 25 -5.03 -14.91 -4.72
CA LEU A 25 -4.67 -13.51 -4.49
C LEU A 25 -3.21 -13.28 -4.87
N ILE A 26 -2.94 -12.12 -5.50
CA ILE A 26 -1.61 -11.70 -5.93
C ILE A 26 -1.01 -10.83 -4.84
N PHE A 27 0.20 -11.16 -4.38
CA PHE A 27 0.94 -10.38 -3.40
C PHE A 27 2.27 -9.88 -3.98
N ILE A 28 2.51 -8.57 -3.85
CA ILE A 28 3.65 -7.86 -4.44
C ILE A 28 4.42 -7.13 -3.32
N PRO A 29 5.75 -7.26 -3.26
CA PRO A 29 6.56 -6.42 -2.38
C PRO A 29 6.66 -4.99 -2.93
N ILE A 30 6.38 -4.00 -2.08
CA ILE A 30 6.50 -2.57 -2.36
C ILE A 30 7.41 -1.94 -1.31
N ASN A 31 8.48 -1.27 -1.75
CA ASN A 31 9.27 -0.41 -0.88
C ASN A 31 8.59 0.97 -0.79
N ILE A 32 8.17 1.38 0.40
CA ILE A 32 7.62 2.72 0.63
C ILE A 32 8.55 3.45 1.59
N ASN A 33 9.18 4.52 1.12
CA ASN A 33 10.14 5.34 1.88
C ASN A 33 11.23 4.52 2.60
N GLY A 34 11.69 3.42 1.99
CA GLY A 34 12.72 2.54 2.54
C GLY A 34 12.19 1.31 3.29
N ALA A 35 10.91 1.26 3.65
CA ALA A 35 10.29 0.11 4.29
C ALA A 35 9.74 -0.88 3.24
N GLU A 36 10.17 -2.14 3.28
CA GLU A 36 9.64 -3.21 2.43
C GLU A 36 8.31 -3.72 2.99
N LEU A 37 7.23 -3.56 2.26
CA LEU A 37 5.86 -3.95 2.64
C LEU A 37 5.30 -4.96 1.64
N THR A 38 4.47 -5.88 2.12
CA THR A 38 3.74 -6.82 1.25
C THR A 38 2.34 -6.28 0.98
N PHE A 39 2.01 -6.03 -0.28
CA PHE A 39 0.68 -5.59 -0.68
C PHE A 39 -0.06 -6.70 -1.42
N MET A 40 -1.34 -6.87 -1.11
CA MET A 40 -2.27 -7.59 -1.98
C MET A 40 -2.64 -6.69 -3.16
N LEU A 41 -2.71 -7.23 -4.38
CA LEU A 41 -3.23 -6.48 -5.52
C LEU A 41 -4.76 -6.54 -5.52
N ASP A 42 -5.41 -5.43 -5.20
CA ASP A 42 -6.87 -5.33 -5.17
C ASP A 42 -7.38 -4.24 -6.11
N SER A 43 -8.21 -4.61 -7.10
CA SER A 43 -8.86 -3.66 -8.01
C SER A 43 -10.21 -3.14 -7.51
N GLY A 44 -10.72 -3.70 -6.40
CA GLY A 44 -12.00 -3.33 -5.78
C GLY A 44 -11.93 -2.14 -4.84
N VAL A 45 -10.71 -1.65 -4.56
CA VAL A 45 -10.45 -0.49 -3.70
C VAL A 45 -9.99 0.71 -4.53
N THR A 46 -10.34 1.93 -4.09
CA THR A 46 -9.92 3.15 -4.78
C THR A 46 -8.60 3.69 -4.21
N GLU A 47 -8.29 3.30 -2.98
CA GLU A 47 -7.21 3.85 -2.17
C GLU A 47 -6.16 2.78 -1.79
N ASN A 48 -4.87 3.06 -2.05
CA ASN A 48 -3.79 2.22 -1.50
C ASN A 48 -3.78 2.34 0.03
N THR A 49 -4.08 1.25 0.72
CA THR A 49 -4.31 1.28 2.16
C THR A 49 -3.31 0.37 2.86
N ILE A 50 -2.62 0.93 3.87
CA ILE A 50 -1.80 0.20 4.83
C ILE A 50 -2.66 -0.01 6.07
N PHE A 51 -2.96 -1.26 6.38
CA PHE A 51 -3.74 -1.63 7.57
C PHE A 51 -2.90 -2.32 8.66
N SER A 52 -1.68 -2.74 8.32
CA SER A 52 -0.74 -3.33 9.27
C SER A 52 0.69 -2.95 8.94
N LEU A 53 1.39 -2.37 9.93
CA LEU A 53 2.83 -2.11 9.83
C LEU A 53 3.67 -3.16 10.58
N GLU A 54 3.03 -4.04 11.35
CA GLU A 54 3.70 -4.99 12.27
C GLU A 54 4.84 -4.26 13.03
N ASP A 55 6.06 -4.78 12.98
CA ASP A 55 7.26 -4.19 13.62
C ASP A 55 8.04 -3.25 12.67
N LYS A 56 7.49 -2.88 11.52
CA LYS A 56 8.20 -2.07 10.51
C LYS A 56 8.03 -0.59 10.79
N GLU A 57 9.16 0.09 11.00
CA GLU A 57 9.19 1.55 11.00
C GLU A 57 9.12 2.10 9.57
N ILE A 58 8.08 2.87 9.28
CA ILE A 58 7.95 3.62 8.03
C ILE A 58 7.99 5.13 8.31
N LYS A 59 8.87 5.84 7.61
CA LYS A 59 8.96 7.30 7.68
C LYS A 59 8.07 7.89 6.59
N LEU A 60 6.81 8.15 6.94
CA LEU A 60 5.86 8.76 6.03
C LEU A 60 6.03 10.29 5.99
N SER A 61 5.73 10.86 4.82
CA SER A 61 5.57 12.31 4.65
C SER A 61 4.38 12.84 5.48
N ALA A 62 4.13 14.14 5.45
CA ALA A 62 3.07 14.79 6.25
C ALA A 62 1.78 13.97 6.32
N MET A 63 1.34 13.67 7.55
CA MET A 63 0.16 12.86 7.82
C MET A 63 -1.01 13.76 8.20
N GLU A 64 -2.12 13.62 7.48
CA GLU A 64 -3.39 14.28 7.76
C GLU A 64 -4.36 13.26 8.37
N LYS A 65 -4.93 13.57 9.55
CA LYS A 65 -5.95 12.72 10.16
C LYS A 65 -7.27 12.85 9.39
N MET A 66 -7.89 11.73 9.05
CA MET A 66 -9.19 11.72 8.36
C MET A 66 -10.07 10.56 8.79
N ARG A 67 -11.35 10.63 8.39
CA ARG A 67 -12.34 9.56 8.57
C ARG A 67 -12.64 8.92 7.22
N PHE A 68 -12.57 7.60 7.17
CA PHE A 68 -12.96 6.78 6.02
C PHE A 68 -14.36 6.22 6.23
N SER A 69 -15.08 6.05 5.13
CA SER A 69 -16.37 5.36 5.06
C SER A 69 -16.31 4.37 3.90
N GLY A 70 -17.02 3.23 4.01
CA GLY A 70 -17.14 2.27 2.91
C GLY A 70 -16.10 1.15 2.86
N LEU A 71 -15.23 1.04 3.85
CA LEU A 71 -14.24 -0.05 3.97
C LEU A 71 -14.79 -1.32 4.63
N GLY A 72 -16.12 -1.48 4.65
CA GLY A 72 -16.81 -2.58 5.33
C GLY A 72 -17.96 -2.08 6.21
N GLY A 73 -19.17 -2.09 5.66
CA GLY A 73 -20.40 -1.73 6.40
C GLY A 73 -20.60 -0.22 6.64
N ASN A 74 -21.43 0.11 7.64
CA ASN A 74 -21.83 1.49 8.01
C ASN A 74 -20.87 2.18 9.00
N ARG A 75 -19.69 1.60 9.26
CA ARG A 75 -18.73 2.14 10.24
C ARG A 75 -17.85 3.20 9.59
N SER A 76 -17.61 4.29 10.32
CA SER A 76 -16.55 5.23 9.99
C SER A 76 -15.28 4.82 10.73
N ILE A 77 -14.17 4.71 10.00
CA ILE A 77 -12.87 4.33 10.55
C ILE A 77 -11.97 5.57 10.56
N GLU A 78 -11.32 5.84 11.67
CA GLU A 78 -10.29 6.89 11.73
C GLU A 78 -8.97 6.36 11.19
N GLY A 79 -8.26 7.21 10.46
CA GLY A 79 -6.90 6.90 10.04
C GLY A 79 -6.18 8.13 9.53
N PHE A 80 -5.12 7.90 8.77
CA PHE A 80 -4.24 8.94 8.26
C PHE A 80 -4.14 8.86 6.76
N LYS A 81 -3.99 10.01 6.11
CA LYS A 81 -3.55 10.12 4.73
C LYS A 81 -2.14 10.68 4.72
N SER A 82 -1.28 10.06 3.93
CA SER A 82 0.05 10.59 3.63
C SER A 82 0.22 10.65 2.12
N ASP A 83 0.72 11.79 1.64
CA ASP A 83 1.00 12.03 0.23
C ASP A 83 2.50 12.34 0.05
N LEU A 84 2.97 12.32 -1.20
CA LEU A 84 4.38 12.56 -1.55
C LEU A 84 5.31 11.53 -0.91
N ASN A 85 4.89 10.26 -0.91
CA ASN A 85 5.76 9.14 -0.56
C ASN A 85 6.40 8.56 -1.82
N THR A 86 7.60 7.98 -1.67
CA THR A 86 8.25 7.24 -2.75
C THR A 86 7.94 5.76 -2.61
N GLY A 87 7.10 5.24 -3.51
CA GLY A 87 6.83 3.82 -3.69
C GLY A 87 7.71 3.22 -4.79
N LYS A 88 8.31 2.05 -4.55
CA LYS A 88 9.10 1.32 -5.56
C LYS A 88 8.72 -0.16 -5.57
N ILE A 89 8.55 -0.70 -6.77
CA ILE A 89 8.43 -2.13 -7.00
C ILE A 89 9.65 -2.54 -7.84
N GLY A 90 10.54 -3.30 -7.21
CA GLY A 90 11.87 -3.56 -7.78
C GLY A 90 12.65 -2.26 -8.02
N LYS A 91 13.52 -2.25 -9.05
CA LYS A 91 14.46 -1.14 -9.28
C LYS A 91 13.90 0.02 -10.11
N ASN A 92 13.02 -0.30 -11.05
CA ASN A 92 12.69 0.60 -12.16
C ASN A 92 11.19 0.92 -12.28
N PHE A 93 10.35 0.48 -11.35
CA PHE A 93 8.93 0.83 -11.33
C PHE A 93 8.65 1.67 -10.08
N VAL A 94 8.44 2.97 -10.27
CA VAL A 94 8.55 3.98 -9.20
C VAL A 94 7.36 4.93 -9.25
N ASN A 95 6.83 5.28 -8.09
CA ASN A 95 5.88 6.37 -7.88
C ASN A 95 6.49 7.33 -6.85
N ASP A 96 6.86 8.54 -7.25
CA ASP A 96 7.45 9.53 -6.34
C ASP A 96 6.42 10.40 -5.61
N SER A 97 5.13 10.22 -5.92
CA SER A 97 4.00 10.90 -5.27
C SER A 97 2.95 9.89 -4.86
N LEU A 98 3.38 8.79 -4.25
CA LEU A 98 2.50 7.73 -3.79
C LEU A 98 1.66 8.26 -2.62
N MET A 99 0.35 8.30 -2.85
CA MET A 99 -0.62 8.52 -1.80
C MET A 99 -0.96 7.19 -1.14
N VAL A 100 -0.84 7.16 0.19
CA VAL A 100 -1.21 6.01 1.02
C VAL A 100 -2.14 6.45 2.14
N TYR A 101 -3.02 5.55 2.51
CA TYR A 101 -3.89 5.70 3.66
C TYR A 101 -3.48 4.69 4.72
N ILE A 102 -3.45 5.10 5.99
CA ILE A 102 -3.08 4.25 7.11
C ILE A 102 -4.29 4.07 8.00
N ILE A 103 -4.67 2.83 8.22
CA ILE A 103 -5.76 2.42 9.09
C ILE A 103 -5.18 1.51 10.16
N GLN A 104 -5.53 1.77 11.41
CA GLN A 104 -5.10 0.96 12.55
C GLN A 104 -6.31 0.23 13.11
N ASP A 105 -6.81 -0.74 12.34
CA ASP A 105 -7.93 -1.58 12.73
C ASP A 105 -7.60 -3.04 12.40
N GLU A 106 -7.48 -3.85 13.45
CA GLU A 106 -7.10 -5.26 13.35
C GLU A 106 -8.13 -6.11 12.58
N GLU A 107 -9.36 -5.62 12.41
CA GLU A 107 -10.37 -6.31 11.58
C GLU A 107 -9.93 -6.43 10.11
N PHE A 108 -9.01 -5.57 9.64
CA PHE A 108 -8.45 -5.63 8.29
C PHE A 108 -7.22 -6.54 8.17
N ASN A 109 -6.68 -7.04 9.27
CA ASN A 109 -5.45 -7.83 9.25
C ASN A 109 -5.70 -9.25 8.71
N ILE A 110 -5.41 -9.45 7.42
CA ILE A 110 -5.58 -10.75 6.76
C ILE A 110 -4.37 -11.68 6.85
N SER A 111 -3.27 -11.25 7.48
CA SER A 111 -1.99 -11.98 7.47
C SER A 111 -2.10 -13.41 7.99
N SER A 112 -2.86 -13.61 9.09
CA SER A 112 -3.07 -14.92 9.70
C SER A 112 -3.83 -15.89 8.79
N HIS A 113 -4.77 -15.38 7.99
CA HIS A 113 -5.55 -16.17 7.03
C HIS A 113 -4.76 -16.55 5.78
N ILE A 114 -3.88 -15.66 5.32
CA ILE A 114 -3.03 -15.90 4.13
C ILE A 114 -1.79 -16.74 4.50
N GLY A 115 -1.27 -16.62 5.72
CA GLY A 115 -0.07 -17.31 6.19
C GLY A 115 1.25 -16.59 5.87
N ILE A 116 1.19 -15.32 5.47
CA ILE A 116 2.34 -14.42 5.33
C ILE A 116 1.97 -13.02 5.87
N PRO A 117 2.96 -12.20 6.26
CA PRO A 117 2.73 -10.77 6.51
C PRO A 117 2.11 -10.08 5.29
N VAL A 118 0.96 -9.43 5.49
CA VAL A 118 0.30 -8.55 4.53
C VAL A 118 0.09 -7.20 5.19
N ASN A 119 0.65 -6.15 4.59
CA ASN A 119 0.68 -4.82 5.16
C ASN A 119 -0.43 -3.93 4.61
N GLY A 120 -0.88 -4.20 3.38
CA GLY A 120 -1.83 -3.36 2.67
C GLY A 120 -2.46 -4.04 1.47
N PHE A 121 -3.39 -3.32 0.86
CA PHE A 121 -4.03 -3.62 -0.42
C PHE A 121 -4.06 -2.37 -1.30
#